data_AF-A0A833W7U7-F1
#
_entry.id   AF-A0A833W7U7-F1
#
_cell.length_a   1.000
_cell.length_b   1.000
_cell.length_c   1.000
_cell.angle_alpha   90.00
_cell.angle_beta   90.00
_cell.angle_gamma   90.00
#
_symmetry.space_group_name_H-M   'P 1'
#
loop_
_entity.id
_entity.type
_entity.pdbx_description
1 polymer ?
#
loop_
_entity_poly.entity_id
_entity_poly.type
_entity_poly.pdbx_seq_one_letter_code
_entity_poly.pdbx_strand_id
1 'polypeptide(L)'
;MGLEGKVDGCALFYKRNRFILKERYPVDFNDLANDFLTQVQTEYDLDYQGPSMAAREMFLSTLNKMRQRLQRDNVAQIAVLEVVPANNEVVARKSQSGPLICITNVHIFSNPKFPDVKMWQTNMLAKQLERVTLSRNLPTILCGDFNSEPSSAVYEFMTRNHVLLDHPDIQCPPQQLANIYASLDLEHNIGFASAYASVFGAEPEYTNYTGHWTGVVDYVWYTPETLTPFAGLKVHPPEVLEAYSKTALPNCQFLSDHIPLCLDFSIKAAAINNGRY
;
A
#
# COMPACT_ATOMS: atom_id res chain seq x y z
N MET A 1 13.87 -3.66 -11.59
CA MET A 1 14.30 -4.37 -10.37
C MET A 1 14.94 -5.69 -10.79
N GLY A 2 15.85 -6.24 -9.97
CA GLY A 2 16.49 -7.55 -10.17
C GLY A 2 17.59 -7.64 -11.25
N LEU A 3 18.66 -8.39 -10.97
CA LEU A 3 19.52 -8.96 -12.04
C LEU A 3 18.69 -10.02 -12.79
N GLU A 4 19.00 -10.28 -14.07
CA GLU A 4 18.36 -11.36 -14.83
C GLU A 4 18.44 -12.69 -14.04
N GLY A 5 17.28 -13.32 -13.79
CA GLY A 5 17.17 -14.53 -12.95
C GLY A 5 17.08 -14.29 -11.43
N LYS A 6 17.04 -13.04 -10.96
CA LYS A 6 16.85 -12.66 -9.55
C LYS A 6 15.67 -11.70 -9.41
N VAL A 7 14.46 -12.26 -9.47
CA VAL A 7 13.21 -11.53 -9.25
C VAL A 7 12.97 -11.41 -7.74
N ASP A 8 12.85 -10.17 -7.25
CA ASP A 8 12.42 -9.84 -5.90
C ASP A 8 10.89 -9.74 -5.80
N GLY A 9 10.34 -9.54 -4.60
CA GLY A 9 8.90 -9.43 -4.40
C GLY A 9 8.48 -9.28 -2.95
N CYS A 10 7.17 -9.29 -2.71
CA CYS A 10 6.59 -9.20 -1.37
C CYS A 10 6.41 -10.59 -0.74
N ALA A 11 6.73 -10.72 0.55
CA ALA A 11 6.46 -11.91 1.34
C ALA A 11 5.71 -11.54 2.62
N LEU A 12 4.90 -12.48 3.11
CA LEU A 12 4.16 -12.38 4.36
C LEU A 12 4.35 -13.66 5.16
N PHE A 13 4.83 -13.51 6.39
CA PHE A 13 5.03 -14.61 7.34
C PHE A 13 4.10 -14.45 8.54
N TYR A 14 3.54 -15.56 9.03
CA TYR A 14 2.69 -15.58 10.20
C TYR A 14 2.97 -16.82 11.06
N LYS A 15 2.77 -16.71 12.37
CA LYS A 15 2.94 -17.81 13.31
C LYS A 15 1.75 -18.76 13.22
N ARG A 16 1.96 -20.00 12.77
CA ARG A 16 0.90 -21.02 12.55
C ARG A 16 0.14 -21.43 13.82
N ASN A 17 0.72 -21.22 15.01
CA ASN A 17 0.04 -21.44 16.29
C ASN A 17 -0.82 -20.25 16.75
N ARG A 18 -0.86 -19.17 15.96
CA ARG A 18 -1.62 -17.94 16.25
C ARG A 18 -2.54 -17.54 15.11
N PHE A 19 -2.24 -17.97 13.89
CA PHE A 19 -3.00 -17.60 12.70
C PHE A 19 -3.15 -18.76 11.73
N ILE A 20 -4.29 -18.81 11.05
CA ILE A 20 -4.58 -19.72 9.93
C ILE A 20 -4.86 -18.87 8.69
N LEU A 21 -4.13 -19.10 7.60
CA LEU A 21 -4.40 -18.44 6.32
C LEU A 21 -5.73 -18.96 5.73
N LYS A 22 -6.65 -18.04 5.44
CA LYS A 22 -7.93 -18.35 4.81
C LYS A 22 -7.95 -17.99 3.34
N GLU A 23 -7.53 -16.77 3.04
CA GLU A 23 -7.61 -16.21 1.69
C GLU A 23 -6.30 -15.51 1.35
N ARG A 24 -5.93 -15.55 0.06
CA ARG A 24 -4.77 -14.85 -0.49
C ARG A 24 -5.16 -14.25 -1.83
N TYR A 25 -4.88 -12.96 -1.99
CA TYR A 25 -5.09 -12.22 -3.23
C TYR A 25 -3.75 -11.58 -3.64
N PRO A 26 -3.04 -12.15 -4.63
CA PRO A 26 -1.91 -11.45 -5.24
C PRO A 26 -2.45 -10.26 -6.04
N VAL A 27 -1.70 -9.16 -6.02
CA VAL A 27 -2.01 -7.97 -6.82
C VAL A 27 -0.82 -7.71 -7.73
N ASP A 28 -1.05 -7.86 -9.03
CA ASP A 28 -0.10 -7.45 -10.07
C ASP A 28 -0.57 -6.11 -10.64
N PHE A 29 0.25 -5.06 -10.46
CA PHE A 29 -0.14 -3.72 -10.92
C PHE A 29 -0.12 -3.59 -12.45
N ASN A 30 0.62 -4.43 -13.17
CA ASN A 30 0.58 -4.43 -14.63
C ASN A 30 -0.74 -5.01 -15.14
N ASP A 31 -1.25 -6.06 -14.51
CA ASP A 31 -2.56 -6.63 -14.83
C ASP A 31 -3.66 -5.59 -14.59
N LEU A 32 -3.64 -4.93 -13.43
CA LEU A 32 -4.58 -3.84 -13.14
C LEU A 32 -4.46 -2.67 -14.12
N ALA A 33 -3.25 -2.37 -14.62
CA ALA A 33 -3.05 -1.31 -15.60
C ALA A 33 -3.66 -1.69 -16.95
N ASN A 34 -3.52 -2.95 -17.37
CA ASN A 34 -4.11 -3.45 -18.60
C ASN A 34 -5.65 -3.45 -18.53
N ASP A 35 -6.22 -3.87 -17.40
CA ASP A 35 -7.66 -3.86 -17.16
C ASP A 35 -8.21 -2.43 -17.18
N PHE A 36 -7.56 -1.52 -16.44
CA PHE A 36 -7.92 -0.11 -16.42
C PHE A 36 -7.92 0.51 -17.84
N LEU A 37 -6.84 0.30 -18.60
CA LEU A 37 -6.74 0.86 -19.95
C LEU A 37 -7.74 0.24 -20.92
N THR A 38 -8.07 -1.03 -20.75
CA THR A 38 -9.14 -1.70 -21.52
C THR A 38 -10.49 -1.07 -21.22
N GLN A 39 -10.78 -0.78 -19.95
CA GLN A 39 -12.01 -0.10 -19.55
C GLN A 39 -12.08 1.31 -20.14
N VAL A 40 -11.03 2.13 -19.99
CA VAL A 40 -10.97 3.49 -20.55
C VAL A 40 -11.15 3.47 -22.07
N GLN A 41 -10.55 2.50 -22.76
CA GLN A 41 -10.74 2.34 -24.21
C GLN A 41 -12.19 1.98 -24.56
N THR A 42 -12.81 1.07 -23.79
CA THR A 42 -14.20 0.64 -24.01
C THR A 42 -15.17 1.81 -23.82
N GLU A 43 -15.00 2.59 -22.76
CA GLU A 43 -15.80 3.79 -22.49
C GLU A 43 -15.65 4.81 -23.63
N TYR A 44 -14.42 5.06 -24.09
CA TYR A 44 -14.19 5.93 -25.22
C TYR A 44 -14.85 5.43 -26.50
N ASP A 45 -14.72 4.14 -26.84
CA ASP A 45 -15.31 3.56 -28.05
C ASP A 45 -16.86 3.59 -28.01
N LEU A 46 -17.49 3.53 -26.83
CA LEU A 46 -18.94 3.68 -26.65
C LEU A 46 -19.42 5.13 -26.85
N ASP A 47 -18.67 6.09 -26.31
CA ASP A 47 -18.99 7.52 -26.41
C ASP A 47 -18.55 8.14 -27.75
N TYR A 48 -17.73 7.43 -28.53
CA TYR A 48 -17.17 7.92 -29.78
C TYR A 48 -18.24 8.09 -30.85
N GLN A 49 -18.71 9.32 -31.02
CA GLN A 49 -19.60 9.74 -32.11
C GLN A 49 -18.85 10.45 -33.25
N GLY A 50 -17.52 10.38 -33.26
CA GLY A 50 -16.65 11.17 -34.12
C GLY A 50 -16.60 10.67 -35.58
N PRO A 51 -16.49 11.59 -36.57
CA PRO A 51 -16.39 11.21 -37.98
C PRO A 51 -14.95 10.97 -38.47
N SER A 52 -13.92 11.11 -37.62
CA SER A 52 -12.50 11.21 -38.04
C SER A 52 -11.57 10.23 -37.32
N MET A 53 -10.95 9.35 -38.12
CA MET A 53 -9.94 8.38 -37.69
C MET A 53 -8.76 9.01 -36.90
N ALA A 54 -8.41 10.27 -37.18
CA ALA A 54 -7.27 10.93 -36.55
C ALA A 54 -7.45 11.15 -35.03
N ALA A 55 -8.67 11.46 -34.57
CA ALA A 55 -8.94 11.65 -33.15
C ALA A 55 -8.80 10.32 -32.37
N ARG A 56 -9.27 9.23 -33.00
CA ARG A 56 -9.15 7.87 -32.45
C ARG A 56 -7.69 7.42 -32.40
N GLU A 57 -6.92 7.65 -33.45
CA GLU A 57 -5.49 7.35 -33.48
C GLU A 57 -4.71 8.12 -32.39
N MET A 58 -5.04 9.40 -32.19
CA MET A 58 -4.44 10.20 -31.13
C MET A 58 -4.77 9.64 -29.74
N PHE A 59 -6.02 9.24 -29.50
CA PHE A 59 -6.42 8.63 -28.24
C PHE A 59 -5.72 7.28 -27.99
N LEU A 60 -5.63 6.41 -28.99
CA LEU A 60 -4.90 5.14 -28.88
C LEU A 60 -3.41 5.35 -28.61
N SER A 61 -2.80 6.38 -29.21
CA SER A 61 -1.42 6.79 -28.91
C SER A 61 -1.26 7.22 -27.45
N THR A 62 -2.21 8.00 -26.92
CA THR A 62 -2.26 8.39 -25.50
C THR A 62 -2.38 7.17 -24.58
N LEU A 63 -3.26 6.22 -24.87
CA LEU A 63 -3.39 4.97 -24.10
C LEU A 63 -2.10 4.14 -24.11
N ASN A 64 -1.42 4.05 -25.26
CA ASN A 64 -0.14 3.34 -25.35
C ASN A 64 0.96 3.99 -24.50
N LYS A 65 1.04 5.33 -24.48
CA LYS A 65 1.95 6.07 -23.60
C LYS A 65 1.61 5.83 -22.13
N MET A 66 0.33 5.79 -21.78
CA MET A 66 -0.11 5.51 -20.41
C MET A 66 0.26 4.08 -19.99
N ARG A 67 0.08 3.09 -20.87
CA ARG A 67 0.52 1.70 -20.64
C ARG A 67 2.00 1.63 -20.31
N GLN A 68 2.84 2.24 -21.14
CA GLN A 68 4.29 2.31 -20.93
C GLN A 68 4.67 3.06 -19.66
N ARG A 69 3.80 3.96 -19.17
CA ARG A 69 4.02 4.72 -17.94
C ARG A 69 3.65 3.92 -16.68
N LEU A 70 2.56 3.16 -16.72
CA LEU A 70 2.03 2.42 -15.57
C LEU A 70 2.70 1.05 -15.35
N GLN A 71 3.17 0.39 -16.41
CA GLN A 71 3.79 -0.94 -16.30
C GLN A 71 5.17 -0.85 -15.63
N ARG A 72 5.27 -1.34 -14.38
CA ARG A 72 6.46 -1.22 -13.53
C ARG A 72 6.83 -2.49 -12.75
N ASP A 73 6.12 -3.60 -12.96
CA ASP A 73 6.37 -4.91 -12.34
C ASP A 73 6.31 -4.91 -10.80
N ASN A 74 5.74 -3.85 -10.21
CA ASN A 74 5.46 -3.81 -8.79
C ASN A 74 4.29 -4.75 -8.47
N VAL A 75 4.29 -5.29 -7.25
CA VAL A 75 3.26 -6.22 -6.76
C VAL A 75 2.86 -5.90 -5.33
N ALA A 76 1.68 -6.38 -4.95
CA ALA A 76 1.24 -6.44 -3.55
C ALA A 76 0.68 -7.84 -3.22
N GLN A 77 0.54 -8.11 -1.93
CA GLN A 77 -0.10 -9.31 -1.41
C GLN A 77 -1.12 -8.92 -0.36
N ILE A 78 -2.38 -9.31 -0.55
CA ILE A 78 -3.43 -9.24 0.45
C ILE A 78 -3.67 -10.66 1.00
N ALA A 79 -3.75 -10.81 2.31
CA ALA A 79 -4.06 -12.08 2.96
C ALA A 79 -5.10 -11.89 4.06
N VAL A 80 -6.07 -12.80 4.15
CA VAL A 80 -7.00 -12.85 5.28
C VAL A 80 -6.61 -14.01 6.18
N LEU A 81 -6.34 -13.70 7.44
CA LEU A 81 -5.93 -14.64 8.47
C LEU A 81 -7.04 -14.79 9.51
N GLU A 82 -7.31 -16.03 9.94
CA GLU A 82 -8.10 -16.32 11.14
C GLU A 82 -7.18 -16.33 12.36
N VAL A 83 -7.54 -15.60 13.42
CA VAL A 83 -6.82 -15.57 14.69
C VAL A 83 -7.19 -16.80 15.53
N VAL A 84 -6.17 -17.57 15.93
CA VAL A 84 -6.33 -18.73 16.82
C VAL A 84 -6.28 -18.26 18.27
N PRO A 85 -7.32 -18.52 19.09
CA PRO A 85 -7.30 -18.23 20.52
C PRO A 85 -6.17 -18.97 21.23
N ALA A 86 -5.56 -18.36 22.25
CA ALA A 86 -4.58 -19.05 23.08
C ALA A 86 -5.26 -20.21 23.86
N ASN A 87 -4.54 -21.32 24.03
CA ASN A 87 -5.01 -22.64 24.50
C ASN A 87 -5.84 -22.69 25.81
N ASN A 88 -6.05 -21.58 26.54
CA ASN A 88 -6.83 -21.52 27.77
C ASN A 88 -8.30 -21.07 27.59
N GLU A 89 -8.71 -20.60 26.40
CA GLU A 89 -10.13 -20.25 26.12
C GLU A 89 -10.91 -21.39 25.43
N VAL A 90 -10.25 -22.52 25.17
CA VAL A 90 -10.70 -23.61 24.30
C VAL A 90 -11.84 -24.46 24.91
N VAL A 91 -12.18 -24.27 26.19
CA VAL A 91 -13.18 -25.12 26.86
C VAL A 91 -14.63 -24.82 26.42
N ALA A 92 -14.91 -23.72 25.72
CA ALA A 92 -16.30 -23.31 25.43
C ALA A 92 -16.73 -23.23 23.95
N ARG A 93 -15.85 -23.37 22.95
CA ARG A 93 -16.22 -23.05 21.55
C ARG A 93 -15.80 -24.12 20.54
N LYS A 94 -16.53 -25.24 20.50
CA LYS A 94 -16.34 -26.31 19.50
C LYS A 94 -16.97 -26.01 18.11
N SER A 95 -17.41 -24.78 17.82
CA SER A 95 -18.11 -24.49 16.55
C SER A 95 -17.98 -23.06 16.01
N GLN A 96 -17.05 -22.22 16.50
CA GLN A 96 -16.93 -20.84 16.02
C GLN A 96 -15.55 -20.58 15.45
N SER A 97 -15.49 -20.16 14.18
CA SER A 97 -14.29 -19.58 13.55
C SER A 97 -13.80 -18.42 14.40
N GLY A 98 -12.48 -18.31 14.57
CA GLY A 98 -11.83 -17.15 15.16
C GLY A 98 -12.06 -15.88 14.35
N PRO A 99 -11.82 -14.70 14.95
CA PRO A 99 -11.95 -13.44 14.24
C PRO A 99 -10.96 -13.38 13.07
N LEU A 100 -11.36 -12.73 11.99
CA LEU A 100 -10.54 -12.55 10.80
C LEU A 100 -9.80 -11.21 10.84
N ILE A 101 -8.62 -11.16 10.23
CA ILE A 101 -7.83 -9.95 10.03
C ILE A 101 -7.24 -9.95 8.61
N CYS A 102 -7.31 -8.80 7.94
CA CYS A 102 -6.68 -8.57 6.65
C CYS A 102 -5.28 -8.01 6.87
N ILE A 103 -4.28 -8.66 6.27
CA ILE A 103 -2.89 -8.21 6.27
C ILE A 103 -2.45 -8.02 4.84
N THR A 104 -1.93 -6.84 4.52
CA THR A 104 -1.43 -6.51 3.19
C THR A 104 0.03 -6.10 3.25
N ASN A 105 0.80 -6.50 2.25
CA ASN A 105 2.18 -6.05 2.03
C ASN A 105 2.34 -5.55 0.59
N VAL A 106 3.02 -4.41 0.38
CA VAL A 106 3.24 -3.82 -0.93
C VAL A 106 4.64 -3.23 -1.07
N HIS A 107 5.15 -3.19 -2.30
CA HIS A 107 6.32 -2.40 -2.67
C HIS A 107 5.99 -1.57 -3.92
N ILE A 108 5.72 -0.27 -3.70
CA ILE A 108 5.30 0.69 -4.72
C ILE A 108 6.51 1.17 -5.53
N PHE A 109 6.27 1.62 -6.76
CA PHE A 109 7.33 2.07 -7.68
C PHE A 109 8.26 3.11 -7.06
N SER A 110 9.57 2.93 -7.18
CA SER A 110 10.55 3.75 -6.44
C SER A 110 10.92 5.06 -7.11
N ASN A 111 10.82 5.18 -8.44
CA ASN A 111 11.37 6.33 -9.15
C ASN A 111 10.67 7.65 -8.74
N PRO A 112 11.39 8.62 -8.16
CA PRO A 112 10.80 9.88 -7.66
C PRO A 112 10.21 10.77 -8.75
N LYS A 113 10.52 10.54 -10.04
CA LYS A 113 9.95 11.30 -11.17
C LYS A 113 8.55 10.84 -11.59
N PHE A 114 7.98 9.86 -10.90
CA PHE A 114 6.69 9.25 -11.23
C PHE A 114 5.75 9.18 -10.02
N PRO A 115 5.52 10.30 -9.29
CA PRO A 115 4.63 10.30 -8.14
C PRO A 115 3.19 9.94 -8.53
N ASP A 116 2.77 10.26 -9.75
CA ASP A 116 1.49 9.87 -10.35
C ASP A 116 1.35 8.34 -10.51
N VAL A 117 2.44 7.63 -10.80
CA VAL A 117 2.42 6.16 -10.87
C VAL A 117 2.33 5.54 -9.47
N LYS A 118 3.05 6.11 -8.49
CA LYS A 118 2.95 5.71 -7.08
C LYS A 118 1.53 5.89 -6.55
N MET A 119 0.92 7.02 -6.88
CA MET A 119 -0.46 7.33 -6.55
C MET A 119 -1.44 6.36 -7.22
N TRP A 120 -1.27 6.11 -8.53
CA TRP A 120 -2.13 5.17 -9.26
C TRP A 120 -2.06 3.76 -8.66
N GLN A 121 -0.86 3.24 -8.37
CA GLN A 121 -0.68 1.93 -7.72
C GLN A 121 -1.33 1.90 -6.32
N THR A 122 -1.17 2.97 -5.54
CA THR A 122 -1.78 3.09 -4.21
C THR A 122 -3.31 3.10 -4.29
N ASN A 123 -3.89 3.86 -5.23
CA ASN A 123 -5.33 3.90 -5.44
C ASN A 123 -5.86 2.52 -5.85
N MET A 124 -5.21 1.86 -6.81
CA MET A 124 -5.59 0.52 -7.24
C MET A 124 -5.54 -0.49 -6.09
N LEU A 125 -4.50 -0.44 -5.25
CA LEU A 125 -4.41 -1.29 -4.06
C LEU A 125 -5.55 -0.99 -3.06
N ALA A 126 -5.88 0.27 -2.84
CA ALA A 126 -6.99 0.67 -1.97
C ALA A 126 -8.32 0.11 -2.49
N LYS A 127 -8.61 0.24 -3.80
CA LYS A 127 -9.82 -0.34 -4.40
C LYS A 127 -9.86 -1.88 -4.30
N GLN A 128 -8.72 -2.58 -4.38
CA GLN A 128 -8.67 -4.03 -4.13
C GLN A 128 -8.94 -4.35 -2.66
N LEU A 129 -8.37 -3.59 -1.73
CA LEU A 129 -8.62 -3.74 -0.30
C LEU A 129 -10.10 -3.52 0.03
N GLU A 130 -10.74 -2.51 -0.54
CA GLU A 130 -12.16 -2.22 -0.31
C GLU A 130 -13.06 -3.41 -0.62
N ARG A 131 -12.79 -4.09 -1.74
CA ARG A 131 -13.52 -5.29 -2.18
C ARG A 131 -13.39 -6.44 -1.17
N VAL A 132 -12.23 -6.56 -0.52
CA VAL A 132 -11.93 -7.62 0.44
C VAL A 132 -12.45 -7.29 1.85
N THR A 133 -12.38 -6.02 2.26
CA THR A 133 -12.51 -5.65 3.68
C THR A 133 -13.84 -5.00 4.05
N LEU A 134 -14.45 -4.18 3.18
CA LEU A 134 -15.59 -3.32 3.58
C LEU A 134 -16.85 -4.11 3.92
N SER A 135 -17.25 -5.04 3.05
CA SER A 135 -18.48 -5.84 3.25
C SER A 135 -18.44 -6.72 4.50
N ARG A 136 -17.24 -7.01 5.00
CA ARG A 136 -16.94 -7.87 6.15
C ARG A 136 -16.46 -7.08 7.36
N ASN A 137 -16.26 -5.77 7.22
CA ASN A 137 -15.63 -4.89 8.20
C ASN A 137 -14.34 -5.48 8.81
N LEU A 138 -13.44 -5.98 7.96
CA LEU A 138 -12.23 -6.66 8.44
C LEU A 138 -11.25 -5.67 9.09
N PRO A 139 -10.75 -5.96 10.30
CA PRO A 139 -9.55 -5.31 10.81
C PRO A 139 -8.43 -5.43 9.79
N THR A 140 -7.81 -4.32 9.42
CA THR A 140 -6.83 -4.30 8.33
C THR A 140 -5.53 -3.66 8.77
N ILE A 141 -4.42 -4.34 8.47
CA ILE A 141 -3.06 -3.82 8.55
C ILE A 141 -2.47 -3.85 7.14
N LEU A 142 -1.96 -2.71 6.68
CA LEU A 142 -1.28 -2.58 5.40
C LEU A 142 0.15 -2.10 5.65
N CYS A 143 1.11 -2.98 5.40
CA CYS A 143 2.53 -2.68 5.47
C CYS A 143 3.08 -2.45 4.06
N GLY A 144 4.18 -1.71 3.96
CA GLY A 144 4.94 -1.70 2.72
C GLY A 144 5.93 -0.55 2.62
N ASP A 145 6.79 -0.67 1.60
CA ASP A 145 7.57 0.45 1.07
C ASP A 145 6.72 1.15 0.02
N PHE A 146 6.23 2.34 0.36
CA PHE A 146 5.43 3.17 -0.53
C PHE A 146 6.29 4.05 -1.43
N ASN A 147 7.59 4.14 -1.18
CA ASN A 147 8.51 5.05 -1.86
C ASN A 147 8.00 6.50 -1.89
N SER A 148 7.22 6.91 -0.89
CA SER A 148 6.53 8.20 -0.84
C SER A 148 6.66 8.83 0.54
N GLU A 149 7.06 10.09 0.62
CA GLU A 149 7.27 10.82 1.87
C GLU A 149 5.94 11.28 2.52
N PRO A 150 5.94 11.69 3.81
CA PRO A 150 4.74 12.17 4.49
C PRO A 150 4.10 13.43 3.87
N SER A 151 4.83 14.15 3.02
CA SER A 151 4.37 15.29 2.24
C SER A 151 3.74 14.93 0.89
N SER A 152 3.71 13.65 0.52
CA SER A 152 3.25 13.18 -0.78
C SER A 152 1.72 13.04 -0.88
N ALA A 153 1.22 13.00 -2.12
CA ALA A 153 -0.18 12.68 -2.42
C ALA A 153 -0.57 11.28 -1.89
N VAL A 154 0.36 10.33 -1.91
CA VAL A 154 0.13 8.97 -1.39
C VAL A 154 -0.15 9.01 0.10
N TYR A 155 0.65 9.74 0.87
CA TYR A 155 0.44 9.86 2.31
C TYR A 155 -0.85 10.62 2.64
N GLU A 156 -1.14 11.70 1.91
CA GLU A 156 -2.40 12.44 2.03
C GLU A 156 -3.60 11.53 1.74
N PHE A 157 -3.58 10.81 0.62
CA PHE A 157 -4.64 9.87 0.24
C PHE A 157 -4.87 8.82 1.33
N MET A 158 -3.81 8.18 1.83
CA MET A 158 -3.91 7.15 2.87
C MET A 158 -4.45 7.68 4.20
N THR A 159 -4.20 8.95 4.54
CA THR A 159 -4.61 9.53 5.84
C THR A 159 -5.93 10.29 5.80
N ARG A 160 -6.29 10.85 4.64
CA ARG A 160 -7.49 11.68 4.44
C ARG A 160 -8.57 11.00 3.61
N ASN A 161 -8.33 9.78 3.15
CA ASN A 161 -9.22 9.02 2.28
C ASN A 161 -9.38 9.57 0.87
N HIS A 162 -8.77 10.71 0.55
CA HIS A 162 -8.83 11.35 -0.76
C HIS A 162 -7.61 12.24 -0.98
N VAL A 163 -7.34 12.59 -2.24
CA VAL A 163 -6.38 13.63 -2.61
C VAL A 163 -6.96 14.49 -3.73
N LEU A 164 -6.72 15.80 -3.66
CA LEU A 164 -7.21 16.74 -4.65
C LEU A 164 -6.38 16.69 -5.93
N LEU A 165 -7.02 16.92 -7.09
CA LEU A 165 -6.38 16.90 -8.40
C LEU A 165 -5.35 18.03 -8.60
N ASP A 166 -5.39 19.07 -7.77
CA ASP A 166 -4.44 20.17 -7.80
C ASP A 166 -3.15 19.89 -7.01
N HIS A 167 -3.06 18.75 -6.34
CA HIS A 167 -1.86 18.34 -5.63
C HIS A 167 -0.67 18.21 -6.61
N PRO A 168 0.53 18.73 -6.27
CA PRO A 168 1.70 18.75 -7.18
C PRO A 168 2.07 17.38 -7.78
N ASP A 169 2.02 16.32 -6.96
CA ASP A 169 2.25 14.94 -7.40
C ASP A 169 1.27 14.45 -8.48
N ILE A 170 0.03 14.98 -8.48
CA ILE A 170 -1.03 14.63 -9.43
C ILE A 170 -0.92 15.46 -10.71
N GLN A 171 -0.36 16.67 -10.63
CA GLN A 171 -0.10 17.52 -11.79
C GLN A 171 1.19 17.14 -12.56
N CYS A 172 1.96 16.18 -12.07
CA CYS A 172 3.20 15.70 -12.69
C CYS A 172 3.07 15.00 -14.06
N PRO A 173 2.00 14.26 -14.42
CA PRO A 173 1.98 13.55 -15.69
C PRO A 173 1.95 14.51 -16.88
N PRO A 174 2.46 14.11 -18.05
CA PRO A 174 2.36 14.91 -19.27
C PRO A 174 0.91 15.36 -19.49
N GLN A 175 0.69 16.60 -19.94
CA GLN A 175 -0.66 17.15 -20.19
C GLN A 175 -1.56 16.22 -21.01
N GLN A 176 -0.97 15.44 -21.92
CA GLN A 176 -1.66 14.44 -22.75
C GLN A 176 -2.33 13.32 -21.94
N LEU A 177 -1.81 13.00 -20.75
CA LEU A 177 -2.33 11.98 -19.85
C LEU A 177 -3.24 12.56 -18.77
N ALA A 178 -3.19 13.87 -18.52
CA ALA A 178 -3.87 14.53 -17.39
C ALA A 178 -5.36 14.21 -17.32
N ASN A 179 -6.05 14.16 -18.46
CA ASN A 179 -7.48 13.85 -18.49
C ASN A 179 -7.81 12.43 -18.00
N ILE A 180 -6.95 11.44 -18.28
CA ILE A 180 -7.18 10.06 -17.85
C ILE A 180 -6.86 9.89 -16.36
N TYR A 181 -5.91 10.66 -15.84
CA TYR A 181 -5.68 10.71 -14.39
C TYR A 181 -6.78 11.49 -13.67
N ALA A 182 -7.32 12.55 -14.27
CA ALA A 182 -8.42 13.33 -13.71
C ALA A 182 -9.75 12.55 -13.67
N SER A 183 -9.91 11.53 -14.52
CA SER A 183 -11.04 10.60 -14.43
C SER A 183 -10.85 9.51 -13.38
N LEU A 184 -9.67 9.42 -12.75
CA LEU A 184 -9.49 8.50 -11.62
C LEU A 184 -10.23 9.06 -10.42
N ASP A 185 -11.05 8.21 -9.83
CA ASP A 185 -11.62 8.42 -8.52
C ASP A 185 -10.50 8.26 -7.47
N LEU A 186 -9.90 9.39 -7.06
CA LEU A 186 -8.80 9.44 -6.09
C LEU A 186 -9.32 9.54 -4.66
N GLU A 187 -10.25 8.65 -4.31
CA GLU A 187 -10.77 8.45 -2.95
C GLU A 187 -10.90 6.96 -2.60
N HIS A 188 -10.99 6.65 -1.30
CA HIS A 188 -11.30 5.31 -0.79
C HIS A 188 -12.03 5.38 0.56
N ASN A 189 -12.73 4.32 0.92
CA ASN A 189 -13.64 4.26 2.08
C ASN A 189 -13.04 3.52 3.29
N ILE A 190 -11.71 3.38 3.34
CA ILE A 190 -11.03 2.71 4.44
C ILE A 190 -10.35 3.76 5.30
N GLY A 191 -10.84 4.04 6.50
CA GLY A 191 -10.20 4.99 7.41
C GLY A 191 -8.87 4.41 7.93
N PHE A 192 -7.75 4.70 7.27
CA PHE A 192 -6.43 4.30 7.72
C PHE A 192 -5.80 5.37 8.62
N ALA A 193 -4.97 4.92 9.55
CA ALA A 193 -4.04 5.76 10.30
C ALA A 193 -2.64 5.14 10.25
N SER A 194 -1.60 5.98 10.33
CA SER A 194 -0.23 5.47 10.50
C SER A 194 -0.06 4.96 11.93
N ALA A 195 0.37 3.71 12.06
CA ALA A 195 0.61 3.09 13.36
C ALA A 195 1.84 3.69 14.08
N TYR A 196 2.89 4.06 13.35
CA TYR A 196 4.07 4.70 13.94
C TYR A 196 3.71 6.09 14.47
N ALA A 197 3.03 6.91 13.68
CA ALA A 197 2.54 8.21 14.14
C ALA A 197 1.56 8.08 15.33
N SER A 198 0.72 7.04 15.34
CA SER A 198 -0.20 6.79 16.47
C SER A 198 0.51 6.44 17.77
N VAL A 199 1.61 5.66 17.71
CA VAL A 199 2.34 5.21 18.91
C VAL A 199 3.33 6.27 19.40
N PHE A 200 4.03 6.94 18.51
CA PHE A 200 5.12 7.86 18.84
C PHE A 200 4.75 9.34 18.73
N GLY A 201 3.56 9.67 18.23
CA GLY A 201 3.07 11.03 18.03
C GLY A 201 3.48 11.68 16.71
N ALA A 202 4.41 11.07 15.97
CA ALA A 202 4.86 11.49 14.64
C ALA A 202 5.50 10.31 13.90
N GLU A 203 5.68 10.46 12.59
CA GLU A 203 6.53 9.54 11.82
C GLU A 203 7.99 9.61 12.32
N PRO A 204 8.78 8.53 12.16
CA PRO A 204 10.21 8.58 12.45
C PRO A 204 10.92 9.59 11.53
N GLU A 205 12.16 9.96 11.86
CA GLU A 205 12.94 10.86 11.00
C GLU A 205 13.33 10.22 9.65
N TYR A 206 13.44 8.89 9.65
CA TYR A 206 13.75 8.11 8.46
C TYR A 206 13.28 6.67 8.62
N THR A 207 13.03 6.03 7.49
CA THR A 207 12.91 4.56 7.37
C THR A 207 13.89 4.02 6.34
N ASN A 208 14.38 4.85 5.42
CA ASN A 208 15.51 4.60 4.53
C ASN A 208 16.61 5.64 4.77
N TYR A 209 17.86 5.19 4.91
CA TYR A 209 19.00 6.05 5.24
C TYR A 209 20.22 5.70 4.37
N THR A 210 20.37 6.38 3.24
CA THR A 210 21.50 6.20 2.32
C THR A 210 22.43 7.41 2.32
N GLY A 211 23.61 7.28 1.70
CA GLY A 211 24.56 8.39 1.60
C GLY A 211 24.11 9.53 0.68
N HIS A 212 23.04 9.34 -0.09
CA HIS A 212 22.53 10.31 -1.05
C HIS A 212 21.15 10.85 -0.70
N TRP A 213 20.35 10.06 0.00
CA TRP A 213 18.98 10.41 0.36
C TRP A 213 18.57 9.70 1.66
N THR A 214 17.79 10.40 2.47
CA THR A 214 17.27 9.92 3.76
C THR A 214 15.85 10.43 3.88
N GLY A 215 14.92 9.57 4.29
CA GLY A 215 13.53 9.95 4.46
C GLY A 215 12.65 8.78 4.90
N VAL A 216 11.36 9.06 5.02
CA VAL A 216 10.33 8.10 5.45
C VAL A 216 9.57 7.64 4.22
N VAL A 217 9.64 6.35 3.92
CA VAL A 217 8.97 5.74 2.76
C VAL A 217 8.25 4.44 3.11
N ASP A 218 8.56 3.88 4.28
CA ASP A 218 7.95 2.66 4.79
C ASP A 218 6.87 3.01 5.81
N TYR A 219 5.72 2.35 5.70
CA TYR A 219 4.59 2.61 6.60
C TYR A 219 3.92 1.33 7.05
N VAL A 220 3.31 1.40 8.24
CA VAL A 220 2.35 0.42 8.74
C VAL A 220 1.04 1.16 8.97
N TRP A 221 0.14 1.03 8.00
CA TRP A 221 -1.22 1.55 8.07
C TRP A 221 -2.13 0.56 8.79
N TYR A 222 -3.09 1.07 9.55
CA TYR A 222 -4.08 0.24 10.22
C TYR A 222 -5.44 0.91 10.28
N THR A 223 -6.50 0.12 10.44
CA THR A 223 -7.86 0.62 10.67
C THR A 223 -8.09 0.91 12.16
N PRO A 224 -8.12 2.18 12.59
CA PRO A 224 -8.19 2.54 14.00
C PRO A 224 -9.56 2.26 14.62
N GLU A 225 -10.61 2.03 13.83
CA GLU A 225 -11.92 1.62 14.34
C GLU A 225 -11.90 0.21 14.96
N THR A 226 -11.01 -0.66 14.49
CA THR A 226 -10.98 -2.09 14.83
C THR A 226 -9.69 -2.55 15.51
N LEU A 227 -8.60 -1.80 15.36
CA LEU A 227 -7.28 -2.12 15.91
C LEU A 227 -6.75 -0.97 16.78
N THR A 228 -5.93 -1.31 17.77
CA THR A 228 -5.16 -0.35 18.56
C THR A 228 -3.69 -0.76 18.60
N PRO A 229 -2.77 -0.02 17.98
CA PRO A 229 -1.34 -0.16 18.23
C PRO A 229 -1.03 0.40 19.62
N PHE A 230 -0.29 -0.34 20.45
CA PHE A 230 -0.03 0.06 21.84
C PHE A 230 1.46 0.09 22.21
N ALA A 231 2.32 -0.49 21.37
CA ALA A 231 3.77 -0.41 21.53
C ALA A 231 4.44 -0.53 20.16
N GLY A 232 5.68 -0.09 20.06
CA GLY A 232 6.50 -0.27 18.86
C GLY A 232 7.98 -0.13 19.16
N LEU A 233 8.81 -0.62 18.23
CA LEU A 233 10.26 -0.41 18.26
C LEU A 233 10.55 1.00 17.75
N LYS A 234 11.08 1.85 18.64
CA LYS A 234 11.48 3.21 18.29
C LYS A 234 12.65 3.18 17.32
N VAL A 235 12.53 3.90 16.20
CA VAL A 235 13.65 4.16 15.30
C VAL A 235 14.63 5.11 16.00
N HIS A 236 15.91 4.73 16.04
CA HIS A 236 16.94 5.57 16.64
C HIS A 236 17.18 6.81 15.78
N PRO A 237 17.48 7.96 16.38
CA PRO A 237 17.77 9.15 15.60
C PRO A 237 19.13 9.00 14.87
N PRO A 238 19.37 9.75 13.78
CA PRO A 238 20.54 9.57 12.91
C PRO A 238 21.89 9.61 13.65
N GLU A 239 22.00 10.37 14.74
CA GLU A 239 23.25 10.52 15.50
C GLU A 239 23.70 9.18 16.10
N VAL A 240 22.76 8.27 16.39
CA VAL A 240 23.08 6.92 16.86
C VAL A 240 23.74 6.12 15.74
N LEU A 241 23.29 6.24 14.49
CA LEU A 241 23.95 5.57 13.35
C LEU A 241 25.34 6.15 13.09
N GLU A 242 25.46 7.48 13.13
CA GLU A 242 26.72 8.18 12.90
C GLU A 242 27.78 7.85 13.97
N ALA A 243 27.36 7.63 15.22
CA ALA A 243 28.26 7.30 16.33
C ALA A 243 29.01 5.97 16.13
N TYR A 244 28.42 4.99 15.43
CA TYR A 244 29.00 3.66 15.29
C TYR A 244 29.73 3.44 13.96
N SER A 245 29.15 3.86 12.84
CA SER A 245 29.74 3.59 11.52
C SER A 245 30.33 4.83 10.84
N LYS A 246 29.88 6.03 11.21
CA LYS A 246 30.09 7.28 10.42
C LYS A 246 29.70 7.13 8.94
N THR A 247 28.86 6.16 8.60
CA THR A 247 28.41 5.87 7.24
C THR A 247 26.91 5.63 7.21
N ALA A 248 26.32 5.89 6.05
CA ALA A 248 24.96 5.50 5.76
C ALA A 248 24.73 3.98 5.79
N LEU A 249 23.47 3.57 5.63
CA LEU A 249 23.07 2.18 5.53
C LEU A 249 23.15 1.70 4.06
N PRO A 250 23.33 0.37 3.83
CA PRO A 250 23.70 -0.63 4.81
C PRO A 250 25.14 -0.43 5.32
N ASN A 251 25.46 -1.00 6.48
CA ASN A 251 26.80 -0.98 7.06
C ASN A 251 27.12 -2.29 7.79
N CYS A 252 28.24 -2.35 8.54
CA CYS A 252 28.67 -3.58 9.22
C CYS A 252 27.72 -4.05 10.35
N GLN A 253 26.82 -3.19 10.83
CA GLN A 253 25.83 -3.49 11.86
C GLN A 253 24.44 -3.72 11.27
N PHE A 254 24.11 -3.04 10.17
CA PHE A 254 22.79 -3.04 9.55
C PHE A 254 22.86 -3.50 8.09
N LEU A 255 22.16 -4.59 7.78
CA LEU A 255 22.28 -5.29 6.49
C LEU A 255 21.38 -4.72 5.38
N SER A 256 20.52 -3.76 5.70
CA SER A 256 19.63 -3.08 4.76
C SER A 256 19.82 -1.58 4.88
N ASP A 257 19.55 -0.87 3.79
CA ASP A 257 19.37 0.58 3.74
C ASP A 257 18.08 1.07 4.39
N HIS A 258 17.12 0.17 4.64
CA HIS A 258 15.90 0.42 5.39
C HIS A 258 15.95 -0.09 6.84
N ILE A 259 15.20 0.55 7.73
CA ILE A 259 15.02 0.16 9.12
C ILE A 259 13.72 -0.66 9.28
N PRO A 260 13.74 -1.79 10.00
CA PRO A 260 12.53 -2.55 10.26
C PRO A 260 11.55 -1.78 11.15
N LEU A 261 10.29 -1.72 10.72
CA LEU A 261 9.17 -1.22 11.51
C LEU A 261 8.53 -2.38 12.30
N CYS A 262 8.39 -2.24 13.62
CA CYS A 262 7.87 -3.27 14.51
C CYS A 262 6.88 -2.66 15.51
N LEU A 263 5.68 -3.23 15.58
CA LEU A 263 4.55 -2.72 16.36
C LEU A 263 3.77 -3.87 17.00
N ASP A 264 3.24 -3.62 18.19
CA ASP A 264 2.29 -4.50 18.85
C ASP A 264 0.87 -3.94 18.73
N PHE A 265 -0.06 -4.79 18.27
CA PHE A 265 -1.46 -4.45 18.06
C PHE A 265 -2.38 -5.26 18.97
N SER A 266 -3.49 -4.64 19.37
CA SER A 266 -4.65 -5.31 19.96
C SER A 266 -5.87 -5.17 19.05
N ILE A 267 -6.68 -6.23 18.98
CA ILE A 267 -7.97 -6.20 18.27
C ILE A 267 -9.03 -5.69 19.24
N LYS A 268 -9.77 -4.66 18.85
CA LYS A 268 -10.83 -4.08 19.66
C LYS A 268 -11.99 -5.06 19.81
N ALA A 269 -12.60 -5.12 20.99
CA ALA A 269 -13.68 -6.06 21.31
C ALA A 269 -14.88 -5.97 20.34
N ALA A 270 -15.22 -4.78 19.87
CA ALA A 270 -16.29 -4.56 18.89
C ALA A 270 -16.04 -5.29 17.56
N ALA A 271 -14.78 -5.36 17.11
CA ALA A 271 -14.40 -6.04 15.88
C ALA A 271 -14.48 -7.56 15.96
N ILE A 272 -14.31 -8.13 17.17
CA ILE A 272 -14.40 -9.58 17.41
C ILE A 272 -15.84 -10.09 17.25
N ASN A 273 -16.85 -9.23 17.43
CA ASN A 273 -18.25 -9.62 17.37
C ASN A 273 -18.86 -9.54 15.96
N ASN A 274 -18.26 -8.77 15.04
CA ASN A 274 -18.78 -8.59 13.67
C ASN A 274 -18.32 -9.67 12.67
N GLY A 275 -17.32 -10.49 13.02
CA GLY A 275 -16.85 -11.61 12.20
C GLY A 275 -17.63 -12.93 12.40
N ARG A 276 -18.78 -12.89 13.07
CA ARG A 276 -19.61 -14.06 13.37
C ARG A 276 -20.58 -14.30 12.21
N TYR A 277 -20.14 -15.07 11.22
CA TYR A 277 -21.04 -15.76 10.29
C TYR A 277 -21.39 -17.15 10.85
#